data_AF-A0A973I931-F1
#
_entry.id   AF-A0A973I931-F1
#
_cell.length_a   1.000
_cell.length_b   1.000
_cell.length_c   1.000
_cell.angle_alpha   90.00
_cell.angle_beta   90.00
_cell.angle_gamma   90.00
#
_symmetry.space_group_name_H-M   'P 1'
#
loop_
_entity.id
_entity.type
_entity.pdbx_description
1 polymer ?
#
loop_
_entity_poly.entity_id
_entity_poly.type
_entity_poly.pdbx_seq_one_letter_code
_entity_poly.pdbx_strand_id
1 'polypeptide(L)'
;MKKSLIYCSVFYCLTTLSNQAIASEETEVITVKGTRTALYDSRDVNVAAFGIKDPLTLPLSIQSFSQELMDTQRARTLIGVLNNDAAVQNSSVGNIFDFVSLRGFQLDWTNGLRRDGLALAPFQEPALENIQR
;
A
#
# COMPACT_ATOMS: atom_id res chain seq x y z
N MET A 1 -70.00 -19.10 35.61
CA MET A 1 -69.05 -19.09 34.47
C MET A 1 -67.94 -18.06 34.71
N LYS A 2 -67.06 -18.29 35.70
CA LYS A 2 -66.06 -17.34 36.22
C LYS A 2 -64.61 -17.65 35.77
N LYS A 3 -64.41 -18.11 34.53
CA LYS A 3 -63.08 -18.52 34.01
C LYS A 3 -62.49 -17.60 32.95
N SER A 4 -63.22 -16.57 32.50
CA SER A 4 -62.78 -15.67 31.42
C SER A 4 -61.90 -14.50 31.91
N LEU A 5 -62.07 -14.04 33.15
CA LEU A 5 -61.43 -12.81 33.62
C LEU A 5 -59.95 -12.95 34.03
N ILE A 6 -59.42 -14.17 34.18
CA ILE A 6 -58.07 -14.42 34.72
C ILE A 6 -57.01 -14.48 33.61
N TYR A 7 -57.40 -14.77 32.36
CA TYR A 7 -56.46 -14.82 31.23
C TYR A 7 -56.00 -13.43 30.75
N CYS A 8 -56.77 -12.37 31.05
CA CYS A 8 -56.48 -11.02 30.57
C CYS A 8 -55.40 -10.31 31.41
N SER A 9 -55.27 -10.62 32.71
CA SER A 9 -54.28 -9.97 33.58
C SER A 9 -52.87 -10.52 33.44
N VAL A 10 -52.72 -11.79 33.05
CA VAL A 10 -51.41 -12.42 32.80
C VAL A 10 -50.81 -11.92 31.48
N PHE A 11 -51.65 -11.65 30.47
CA PHE A 11 -51.21 -11.09 29.19
C PHE A 11 -50.79 -9.60 29.30
N TYR A 12 -51.39 -8.84 30.21
CA TYR A 12 -51.04 -7.43 30.43
C TYR A 12 -49.76 -7.23 31.26
N CYS A 13 -49.36 -8.23 32.05
CA CYS A 13 -48.12 -8.18 32.83
C CYS A 13 -46.89 -8.52 31.97
N LEU A 14 -47.05 -9.39 30.97
CA LEU A 14 -45.92 -9.81 30.11
C LEU A 14 -45.47 -8.72 29.12
N THR A 15 -46.33 -7.75 28.79
CA THR A 15 -46.01 -6.67 27.86
C THR A 15 -45.37 -5.44 28.51
N THR A 16 -45.34 -5.35 29.84
CA THR A 16 -44.76 -4.20 30.56
C THR A 16 -43.30 -4.41 30.97
N LEU A 17 -42.74 -5.63 30.86
CA LEU A 17 -41.33 -5.91 31.16
C LEU A 17 -40.38 -5.77 29.95
N SER A 18 -40.90 -5.61 28.74
CA SER A 18 -40.09 -5.57 27.51
C SER A 18 -39.64 -4.17 27.08
N ASN A 19 -39.94 -3.13 27.86
CA ASN A 19 -39.45 -1.78 27.59
C ASN A 19 -38.25 -1.43 28.48
N GLN A 20 -37.25 -2.31 28.47
CA GLN A 20 -35.89 -1.91 28.83
C GLN A 20 -35.43 -0.99 27.71
N ALA A 21 -35.64 0.32 27.91
CA ALA A 21 -35.01 1.34 27.11
C ALA A 21 -33.52 1.05 27.10
N ILE A 22 -33.00 0.70 25.93
CA ILE A 22 -31.58 0.75 25.65
C ILE A 22 -31.23 2.23 25.82
N ALA A 23 -30.76 2.57 27.01
CA ALA A 23 -30.04 3.82 27.21
C ALA A 23 -28.84 3.72 26.27
N SER A 24 -29.00 4.28 25.08
CA SER A 24 -27.92 4.56 24.16
C SER A 24 -27.03 5.55 24.90
N GLU A 25 -26.05 5.04 25.64
CA GLU A 25 -24.92 5.85 26.07
C GLU A 25 -24.36 6.48 24.79
N GLU A 26 -24.56 7.79 24.67
CA GLU A 26 -24.10 8.57 23.53
C GLU A 26 -22.57 8.62 23.64
N THR A 27 -21.91 7.65 23.01
CA THR A 27 -20.45 7.56 23.00
C THR A 27 -19.86 8.81 22.35
N GLU A 28 -18.93 9.45 23.04
CA GLU A 28 -18.24 10.64 22.57
C GLU A 28 -17.55 10.36 21.22
N VAL A 29 -17.95 11.10 20.18
CA VAL A 29 -17.38 10.97 18.84
C VAL A 29 -16.05 11.73 18.79
N ILE A 30 -14.95 11.02 19.03
CA ILE A 30 -13.61 11.58 18.91
C ILE A 30 -13.23 11.63 17.42
N THR A 31 -13.19 12.84 16.85
CA THR A 31 -12.72 13.04 15.46
C THR A 31 -11.20 13.19 15.45
N VAL A 32 -10.50 12.11 15.11
CA VAL A 32 -9.04 12.12 14.92
C VAL A 32 -8.72 12.66 13.53
N LYS A 33 -8.10 13.85 13.48
CA LYS A 33 -7.55 14.39 12.23
C LYS A 33 -6.07 14.05 12.15
N GLY A 34 -5.68 13.29 11.13
CA GLY A 34 -4.28 13.04 10.81
C GLY A 34 -3.72 14.16 9.93
N THR A 35 -2.60 14.76 10.34
CA THR A 35 -1.82 15.63 9.45
C THR A 35 -0.85 14.76 8.67
N ARG A 36 -0.93 14.81 7.34
CA ARG A 36 0.02 14.16 6.43
C ARG A 36 0.93 15.23 5.82
N THR A 37 2.23 15.00 5.83
CA THR A 37 3.21 15.81 5.09
C THR A 37 2.82 15.91 3.62
N ALA A 38 3.01 17.07 2.99
CA ALA A 38 2.62 17.29 1.61
C ALA A 38 3.18 16.19 0.69
N LEU A 39 2.38 15.75 -0.30
CA LEU A 39 2.70 14.59 -1.17
C LEU A 39 4.05 14.67 -1.87
N TYR A 40 4.59 15.88 -2.05
CA TYR A 40 5.86 16.14 -2.73
C TYR A 40 7.00 16.53 -1.77
N ASP A 41 6.76 16.56 -0.47
CA ASP A 41 7.71 17.05 0.55
C ASP A 41 8.47 15.91 1.26
N SER A 42 7.86 14.72 1.37
CA SER A 42 8.58 13.53 1.85
C SER A 42 9.37 12.87 0.71
N ARG A 43 10.53 13.43 0.38
CA ARG A 43 11.51 12.78 -0.52
C ARG A 43 12.23 11.69 0.26
N ASP A 44 11.54 10.69 0.78
CA ASP A 44 12.21 9.59 1.46
C ASP A 44 12.53 8.44 0.50
N VAL A 45 13.63 7.75 0.77
CA VAL A 45 14.01 6.54 0.04
C VAL A 45 14.37 5.45 1.02
N ASN A 46 13.95 4.22 0.71
CA ASN A 46 14.38 3.05 1.46
C ASN A 46 15.72 2.56 0.91
N VAL A 47 16.75 2.60 1.76
CA VAL A 47 18.14 2.26 1.41
C VAL A 47 18.53 0.90 2.01
N ALA A 48 17.58 -0.03 2.04
CA ALA A 48 17.74 -1.37 2.61
C ALA A 48 18.28 -1.34 4.05
N ALA A 49 19.52 -1.76 4.26
CA ALA A 49 20.14 -1.86 5.59
C ALA A 49 20.24 -0.52 6.34
N PHE A 50 20.28 0.61 5.63
CA PHE A 50 20.32 1.95 6.24
C PHE A 50 18.93 2.50 6.60
N GLY A 51 17.86 1.77 6.25
CA GLY A 51 16.47 2.17 6.50
C GLY A 51 15.99 3.29 5.59
N ILE A 52 14.97 3.99 6.04
CA ILE A 52 14.38 5.14 5.32
C ILE A 52 15.21 6.39 5.64
N LYS A 53 15.71 7.06 4.61
CA LYS A 53 16.55 8.26 4.70
C LYS A 53 16.16 9.30 3.65
N ASP A 54 16.54 10.55 3.91
CA ASP A 54 16.50 11.62 2.92
C ASP A 54 17.68 11.43 1.92
N PRO A 55 17.42 11.34 0.60
CA PRO A 55 18.44 11.27 -0.45
C PRO A 55 19.54 12.33 -0.31
N LEU A 56 19.22 13.53 0.17
CA LEU A 56 20.21 14.61 0.29
C LEU A 56 21.30 14.29 1.32
N THR A 57 20.99 13.46 2.30
CA THR A 57 21.90 13.08 3.39
C THR A 57 22.73 11.83 3.07
N LEU A 58 22.43 11.13 1.98
CA LEU A 58 23.06 9.86 1.65
C LEU A 58 24.39 10.06 0.92
N PRO A 59 25.47 9.34 1.32
CA PRO A 59 26.75 9.37 0.62
C PRO A 59 26.76 8.46 -0.63
N LEU A 60 25.59 8.21 -1.23
CA LEU A 60 25.42 7.36 -2.41
C LEU A 60 24.31 7.92 -3.29
N SER A 61 24.40 7.63 -4.58
CA SER A 61 23.41 8.05 -5.57
C SER A 61 22.26 7.04 -5.60
N ILE A 62 21.05 7.53 -5.31
CA ILE A 62 19.81 6.75 -5.32
C ILE A 62 18.71 7.59 -5.92
N GLN A 63 17.82 6.95 -6.68
CA GLN A 63 16.66 7.55 -7.31
C GLN A 63 15.44 6.68 -6.97
N SER A 64 14.30 7.31 -6.74
CA SER A 64 13.01 6.64 -6.55
C SER A 64 12.00 7.13 -7.57
N PHE A 65 11.18 6.22 -8.07
CA PHE A 65 10.14 6.51 -9.05
C PHE A 65 8.80 6.33 -8.35
N SER A 66 7.90 7.31 -8.47
CA SER A 66 6.62 7.24 -7.77
C SER A 66 5.56 6.51 -8.60
N GLN A 67 4.53 6.01 -7.92
CA GLN A 67 3.38 5.41 -8.60
C GLN A 67 2.72 6.37 -9.59
N GLU A 68 2.62 7.65 -9.24
CA GLU A 68 2.03 8.65 -10.13
C GLU A 68 2.82 8.78 -11.45
N LEU A 69 4.15 8.63 -11.39
CA LEU A 69 4.99 8.61 -12.59
C LEU A 69 4.74 7.34 -13.42
N MET A 70 4.66 6.17 -12.77
CA MET A 70 4.36 4.90 -13.46
C MET A 70 2.99 4.96 -14.16
N ASP A 71 1.98 5.49 -13.47
CA ASP A 71 0.62 5.67 -13.98
C ASP A 71 0.58 6.67 -15.14
N THR A 72 1.28 7.80 -15.00
CA THR A 72 1.36 8.85 -16.04
C THR A 72 2.02 8.33 -17.31
N GLN A 73 3.09 7.54 -17.17
CA GLN A 73 3.79 6.92 -18.29
C GLN A 73 3.03 5.71 -18.87
N ARG A 74 2.00 5.21 -18.17
CA ARG A 74 1.35 3.93 -18.44
C ARG A 74 2.36 2.78 -18.61
N ALA A 75 3.41 2.82 -17.80
CA ALA A 75 4.46 1.82 -17.86
C ALA A 75 3.92 0.46 -17.39
N ARG A 76 4.23 -0.59 -18.16
CA ARG A 76 3.92 -1.99 -17.80
C ARG A 76 5.17 -2.83 -17.53
N THR A 77 6.33 -2.28 -17.86
CA THR A 77 7.65 -2.90 -17.74
C THR A 77 8.57 -1.97 -16.96
N LEU A 78 9.51 -2.53 -16.21
CA LEU A 78 10.53 -1.81 -15.46
C LEU A 78 11.33 -0.86 -16.36
N ILE A 79 11.67 -1.30 -17.57
CA ILE A 79 12.36 -0.42 -18.52
C ILE A 79 11.49 0.76 -18.95
N GLY A 80 10.17 0.56 -19.05
CA GLY A 80 9.20 1.62 -19.34
C GLY A 80 9.31 2.79 -18.35
N VAL A 81 9.44 2.46 -17.05
CA VAL A 81 9.58 3.44 -15.97
C VAL A 81 10.94 4.14 -16.01
N LEU A 82 12.00 3.35 -16.25
CA LEU A 82 13.38 3.81 -16.17
C LEU A 82 13.90 4.51 -17.43
N ASN A 83 13.13 4.57 -18.51
CA ASN A 83 13.54 5.19 -19.79
C ASN A 83 13.98 6.66 -19.66
N ASN A 84 13.52 7.37 -18.62
CA ASN A 84 13.88 8.77 -18.40
C ASN A 84 15.16 8.94 -17.56
N ASP A 85 15.76 7.86 -17.05
CA ASP A 85 17.01 7.91 -16.28
C ASP A 85 18.22 7.69 -17.19
N ALA A 86 19.07 8.71 -17.30
CA ALA A 86 20.28 8.66 -18.12
C ALA A 86 21.33 7.64 -17.63
N ALA A 87 21.26 7.21 -16.37
CA ALA A 87 22.16 6.21 -15.81
C ALA A 87 21.73 4.76 -16.15
N VAL A 88 20.53 4.57 -16.70
CA VAL A 88 19.95 3.26 -16.98
C VAL A 88 19.97 3.00 -18.49
N GLN A 89 20.36 1.79 -18.87
CA GLN A 89 20.26 1.30 -20.24
C GLN A 89 19.44 0.03 -20.29
N ASN A 90 18.65 -0.13 -21.34
CA ASN A 90 17.95 -1.38 -21.63
C ASN A 90 18.98 -2.44 -22.04
N SER A 91 19.03 -3.55 -21.31
CA SER A 91 19.85 -4.73 -21.62
C SER A 91 19.00 -6.00 -21.79
N SER A 92 17.68 -5.84 -21.88
CA SER A 92 16.73 -6.93 -22.06
C SER A 92 16.99 -7.68 -23.37
N VAL A 93 16.99 -9.00 -23.29
CA VAL A 93 17.08 -9.88 -24.46
C VAL A 93 15.66 -10.22 -24.91
N GLY A 94 15.16 -9.46 -25.89
CA GLY A 94 13.77 -9.54 -26.32
C GLY A 94 12.80 -8.88 -25.34
N ASN A 95 11.55 -9.34 -25.31
CA ASN A 95 10.45 -8.74 -24.54
C ASN A 95 9.90 -9.69 -23.46
N ILE A 96 10.67 -10.68 -23.02
CA ILE A 96 10.20 -11.73 -22.09
C ILE A 96 10.54 -11.37 -20.63
N PHE A 97 11.69 -10.74 -20.41
CA PHE A 97 12.17 -10.33 -19.10
C PHE A 97 12.81 -8.95 -19.18
N ASP A 98 12.65 -8.16 -18.13
CA ASP A 98 13.29 -6.87 -18.01
C ASP A 98 14.68 -6.98 -17.38
N PHE A 99 15.69 -6.61 -18.16
CA PHE A 99 17.06 -6.46 -17.70
C PHE A 99 17.56 -5.05 -17.96
N VAL A 100 18.25 -4.50 -16.96
CA VAL A 100 18.82 -3.15 -17.03
C VAL A 100 20.31 -3.19 -16.78
N SER A 101 21.02 -2.29 -17.44
CA SER A 101 22.40 -1.97 -17.12
C SER A 101 22.45 -0.63 -16.41
N LEU A 102 23.14 -0.58 -15.27
CA LEU A 102 23.36 0.65 -14.52
C LEU A 102 24.77 1.15 -14.80
N ARG A 103 24.89 2.36 -15.36
CA ARG A 103 26.18 3.00 -15.70
C ARG A 103 27.10 2.11 -16.55
N GLY A 104 26.51 1.38 -17.50
CA GLY A 104 27.22 0.47 -18.41
C GLY A 104 27.52 -0.92 -17.87
N PHE A 105 27.16 -1.23 -16.61
CA PHE A 105 27.30 -2.56 -16.03
C PHE A 105 25.95 -3.26 -15.96
N GLN A 106 25.88 -4.45 -16.54
CA GLN A 106 24.65 -5.24 -16.50
C GLN A 106 24.37 -5.74 -15.09
N LEU A 107 23.11 -5.60 -14.64
CA LEU A 107 22.67 -6.20 -13.39
C LEU A 107 22.74 -7.73 -13.46
N ASP A 108 23.11 -8.38 -12.36
CA ASP A 108 22.99 -9.84 -12.24
C ASP A 108 21.52 -10.26 -12.35
N TRP A 109 21.24 -11.24 -13.21
CA TRP A 109 19.90 -11.75 -13.46
C TRP A 109 19.35 -12.59 -12.32
N THR A 110 20.22 -13.09 -11.44
CA THR A 110 19.83 -13.97 -10.34
C THR A 110 19.64 -13.24 -9.01
N ASN A 111 20.41 -12.19 -8.73
CA ASN A 111 20.34 -11.46 -7.46
C ASN A 111 20.33 -9.93 -7.59
N GLY A 112 20.36 -9.38 -8.81
CA GLY A 112 20.45 -7.94 -9.02
C GLY A 112 19.16 -7.20 -8.69
N LEU A 113 18.01 -7.80 -8.98
CA LEU A 113 16.70 -7.20 -8.69
C LEU A 113 16.21 -7.62 -7.30
N ARG A 114 15.63 -6.67 -6.58
CA ARG A 114 15.01 -6.90 -5.27
C ARG A 114 13.58 -6.38 -5.25
N ARG A 115 12.71 -7.13 -4.58
CA ARG A 115 11.34 -6.74 -4.26
C ARG A 115 11.19 -6.70 -2.75
N ASP A 116 10.72 -5.58 -2.23
CA ASP A 116 10.47 -5.40 -0.79
C ASP A 116 11.70 -5.72 0.09
N GLY A 117 12.91 -5.51 -0.44
CA GLY A 117 14.19 -5.79 0.24
C GLY A 117 14.74 -7.20 0.06
N LEU A 118 13.99 -8.14 -0.54
CA LEU A 118 14.43 -9.50 -0.83
C LEU A 118 14.82 -9.67 -2.30
N ALA A 119 15.77 -10.56 -2.60
CA ALA A 119 16.11 -10.91 -3.97
C ALA A 119 14.89 -11.48 -4.71
N LEU A 120 14.62 -10.96 -5.90
CA LEU A 120 13.58 -11.48 -6.77
C LEU A 120 14.07 -12.78 -7.42
N ALA A 121 13.16 -13.73 -7.65
CA ALA A 121 13.51 -14.97 -8.33
C ALA A 121 14.08 -14.70 -9.74
N PRO A 122 15.05 -15.50 -10.21
CA PRO A 122 15.59 -15.35 -11.56
C PRO A 122 14.49 -15.45 -12.61
N PHE A 123 14.60 -14.64 -13.66
CA PHE A 123 13.66 -14.65 -14.79
C PHE A 123 12.20 -14.40 -14.37
N GLN A 124 12.00 -13.51 -13.41
CA GLN A 124 10.67 -13.07 -13.02
C GLN A 124 10.57 -11.56 -13.16
N GLU A 125 9.53 -11.10 -13.85
CA GLU A 125 9.22 -9.68 -13.96
C GLU A 125 8.22 -9.29 -12.85
N PRO A 126 8.49 -8.23 -12.07
CA PRO A 126 7.51 -7.70 -11.15
C PRO A 126 6.45 -6.93 -11.94
N ALA A 127 5.20 -7.39 -11.89
CA ALA A 127 4.07 -6.66 -12.48
C ALA A 127 3.93 -5.29 -11.80
N LEU A 128 4.05 -4.20 -12.58
CA LEU A 128 4.09 -2.83 -12.05
C LEU A 128 2.78 -2.40 -11.39
N GLU A 129 1.65 -3.01 -11.73
CA GLU A 129 0.37 -2.78 -11.05
C GLU A 129 0.39 -3.11 -9.55
N ASN A 130 1.34 -3.92 -9.11
CA ASN A 130 1.49 -4.32 -7.71
C ASN A 130 2.66 -3.60 -7.02
N ILE A 131 3.18 -2.52 -7.61
CA ILE A 131 4.36 -1.79 -7.14
C ILE A 131 3.99 -0.34 -6.83
N GLN A 132 4.45 0.15 -5.69
CA GLN A 132 4.22 1.52 -5.24
C GLN A 132 5.36 2.48 -5.65
N ARG A 133 6.60 1.96 -5.68
CA ARG A 133 7.82 2.72 -5.97
C ARG A 133 8.96 1.81 -6.43
#